data_AF-R0M8C5-F1
#
_entry.id   AF-R0M8C5-F1
#
_cell.length_a   1.000
_cell.length_b   1.000
_cell.length_c   1.000
_cell.angle_alpha   90.00
_cell.angle_beta   90.00
_cell.angle_gamma   90.00
#
_symmetry.space_group_name_H-M   'P 1'
#
loop_
_entity.id
_entity.type
_entity.pdbx_description
1 polymer ?
#
loop_
_entity_poly.entity_id
_entity_poly.type
_entity_poly.pdbx_seq_one_letter_code
_entity_poly.pdbx_strand_id
1 'polypeptide(L)' 'IEDKVKAVNPEATVVVDDKGNATVTTPEGKTAVIPATDLTKSATDATKPNAGNDIVKPADKTVVANPEQLTDAEKKA' A
#
# COMPACT_ATOMS: atom_id res chain seq x y z
N ILE A 1 -4.21 8.62 0.15
CA ILE A 1 -3.33 8.37 -1.02
C ILE A 1 -2.38 9.55 -1.21
N GLU A 2 -2.90 10.77 -1.28
CA GLU A 2 -2.12 11.98 -1.54
C GLU A 2 -0.86 12.12 -0.66
N ASP A 3 -0.97 11.99 0.67
CA ASP A 3 0.20 12.11 1.57
C ASP A 3 1.30 11.09 1.28
N LYS A 4 0.93 9.86 0.90
CA LYS A 4 1.91 8.81 0.56
C LYS A 4 2.61 9.12 -0.76
N VAL A 5 1.89 9.66 -1.73
CA VAL A 5 2.47 10.08 -3.02
C VAL A 5 3.35 11.31 -2.82
N LYS A 6 2.97 12.27 -1.96
CA LYS A 6 3.82 13.43 -1.58
C LYS A 6 5.10 12.99 -0.87
N ALA A 7 5.02 12.02 0.04
CA ALA A 7 6.19 11.54 0.79
C ALA A 7 7.31 10.99 -0.10
N VAL A 8 6.98 10.44 -1.28
CA VAL A 8 7.97 9.95 -2.25
C VAL A 8 8.29 10.95 -3.35
N ASN A 9 7.59 12.10 -3.39
CA ASN A 9 7.82 13.21 -4.32
C ASN A 9 7.88 14.55 -3.56
N PRO A 10 8.87 14.77 -2.67
CA PRO A 10 8.85 15.86 -1.69
C PRO A 10 8.89 17.28 -2.29
N GLU A 11 9.42 17.44 -3.50
CA GLU A 11 9.49 18.74 -4.20
C GLU A 11 8.36 18.92 -5.22
N ALA A 12 7.52 17.91 -5.44
CA ALA A 12 6.45 17.97 -6.42
C ALA A 12 5.12 18.43 -5.79
N THR A 13 4.26 19.04 -6.61
CA THR A 13 2.85 19.20 -6.23
C THR A 13 2.09 17.94 -6.62
N VAL A 14 1.29 17.43 -5.68
CA VAL A 14 0.45 16.24 -5.88
C VAL A 14 -0.99 16.62 -5.68
N VAL A 15 -1.85 16.25 -6.62
CA VAL A 15 -3.30 16.42 -6.56
C VAL A 15 -3.96 15.07 -6.83
N VAL A 16 -5.00 14.73 -6.09
CA VAL A 16 -5.80 13.52 -6.33
C VAL A 16 -7.20 13.92 -6.83
N ASP A 17 -7.65 13.31 -7.93
CA ASP A 17 -8.99 13.56 -8.48
C ASP A 17 -10.08 12.72 -7.79
N ASP A 18 -11.35 12.99 -8.11
CA ASP A 18 -12.51 12.27 -7.55
C ASP A 18 -12.52 10.76 -7.89
N LYS A 19 -11.77 10.35 -8.92
CA LYS A 19 -11.61 8.94 -9.32
C LYS A 19 -10.42 8.28 -8.61
N GLY A 20 -9.67 9.02 -7.80
CA GLY A 20 -8.51 8.55 -7.04
C GLY A 20 -7.20 8.54 -7.83
N ASN A 21 -7.14 9.09 -9.05
CA ASN A 21 -5.89 9.22 -9.80
C ASN A 21 -5.04 10.34 -9.19
N ALA A 22 -3.74 10.12 -9.09
CA ALA A 22 -2.81 11.15 -8.62
C ALA A 22 -2.13 11.83 -9.80
N THR A 23 -2.18 13.16 -9.85
CA THR A 23 -1.36 13.96 -10.77
C THR A 23 -0.18 14.53 -10.01
N VAL A 24 1.04 14.23 -10.47
CA VAL A 24 2.30 14.74 -9.92
C VAL A 24 2.89 15.75 -10.89
N THR A 25 3.23 16.94 -10.39
CA THR A 25 3.91 17.98 -11.18
C THR A 25 5.24 18.32 -10.52
N THR A 26 6.34 18.15 -11.27
CA THR A 26 7.68 18.48 -10.78
C THR A 26 7.88 20.00 -10.70
N PRO A 27 8.89 20.50 -9.96
CA PRO A 27 9.25 21.92 -9.96
C PRO A 27 9.55 22.49 -11.34
N GLU A 28 10.02 21.65 -12.27
CA GLU A 28 10.30 22.00 -13.67
C GLU A 28 9.01 22.10 -14.53
N GLY A 29 7.84 21.83 -13.95
CA GLY A 29 6.53 21.88 -14.62
C GLY A 29 6.15 20.63 -15.39
N LYS A 30 6.91 19.53 -15.30
CA LYS A 30 6.55 18.26 -15.96
C LYS A 30 5.45 17.56 -15.17
N THR A 31 4.40 17.11 -15.85
CA THR A 31 3.24 16.45 -15.23
C THR A 31 3.13 14.98 -15.62
N ALA A 32 2.79 14.13 -14.65
CA ALA A 32 2.43 12.73 -14.88
C ALA A 32 1.16 12.37 -14.10
N VAL A 33 0.30 11.55 -14.72
CA VAL A 33 -0.90 11.00 -14.09
C VAL A 33 -0.63 9.54 -13.73
N ILE A 34 -0.85 9.20 -12.46
CA ILE A 34 -0.74 7.86 -11.90
C ILE A 34 -2.16 7.34 -11.67
N PRO A 35 -2.60 6.31 -12.40
CA PRO A 35 -3.91 5.70 -12.24
C PRO A 35 -4.18 5.22 -10.80
N ALA A 36 -5.43 5.32 -10.34
CA ALA A 36 -5.82 4.83 -9.00
C ALA A 36 -5.51 3.34 -8.79
N THR A 37 -5.58 2.54 -9.86
CA THR A 37 -5.26 1.11 -9.86
C THR A 37 -3.80 0.82 -9.56
N ASP A 38 -2.90 1.78 -9.85
CA ASP A 38 -1.47 1.63 -9.63
C ASP A 38 -1.09 2.07 -8.21
N LEU A 39 -1.98 2.80 -7.53
CA LEU A 39 -1.79 3.32 -6.18
C LEU A 39 -2.30 2.38 -5.09
N THR A 40 -3.12 1.39 -5.45
CA THR A 40 -3.82 0.52 -4.50
C THR A 40 -3.70 -0.94 -4.89
N LYS A 41 -3.69 -1.83 -3.88
CA LYS A 41 -3.84 -3.26 -4.13
C LYS A 41 -5.31 -3.56 -4.40
N SER A 42 -5.59 -4.50 -5.28
CA SER A 42 -6.98 -4.92 -5.53
C SER A 42 -7.56 -5.59 -4.28
N ALA A 43 -8.88 -5.49 -4.10
CA ALA A 43 -9.57 -6.18 -3.01
C ALA A 43 -9.32 -7.70 -3.06
N THR A 44 -9.25 -8.28 -4.25
CA THR A 44 -8.89 -9.70 -4.45
C THR A 44 -7.46 -9.99 -3.97
N ASP A 45 -6.49 -9.14 -4.32
CA ASP A 45 -5.11 -9.34 -3.88
C ASP A 45 -4.96 -9.21 -2.37
N ALA A 46 -5.71 -8.32 -1.73
CA ALA A 46 -5.72 -8.17 -0.28
C ALA A 46 -6.18 -9.45 0.46
N THR A 47 -7.00 -10.30 -0.18
CA THR A 47 -7.42 -11.59 0.40
C THR A 47 -6.40 -12.72 0.20
N LYS A 48 -5.38 -12.52 -0.64
CA LYS A 48 -4.34 -13.53 -0.86
C LYS A 48 -3.39 -13.54 0.35
N PRO A 49 -2.83 -14.69 0.74
CA PRO A 49 -1.89 -14.80 1.86
C PRO A 49 -0.71 -13.82 1.82
N ASN A 50 -0.36 -13.32 0.63
CA ASN A 50 0.75 -12.38 0.41
C ASN A 50 0.31 -10.95 0.06
N ALA A 51 -0.98 -10.62 0.11
CA ALA A 51 -1.51 -9.30 -0.29
C ALA A 51 -1.06 -8.84 -1.70
N GLY A 52 -0.73 -9.79 -2.59
CA GLY A 52 -0.14 -9.49 -3.91
C GLY A 52 1.32 -8.99 -3.86
N ASN A 53 2.11 -9.39 -2.85
CA ASN A 53 3.56 -9.19 -2.81
C ASN A 53 4.32 -10.49 -3.12
N ASP A 54 5.53 -10.37 -3.69
CA ASP A 54 6.39 -11.53 -3.97
C ASP A 54 6.95 -12.19 -2.70
N ILE A 55 7.02 -11.44 -1.60
CA ILE A 55 7.39 -11.94 -0.27
C ILE A 55 6.11 -12.34 0.47
N VAL A 56 6.06 -13.59 0.94
CA VAL A 56 4.94 -14.15 1.73
C VAL A 56 4.95 -13.59 3.15
N LYS A 57 4.64 -12.30 3.28
CA LYS A 57 4.24 -11.71 4.55
C LYS A 57 2.70 -11.74 4.61
N PRO A 58 2.10 -12.41 5.60
CA PRO A 58 0.65 -12.43 5.79
C PRO A 58 0.05 -11.02 5.69
N ALA A 59 -1.05 -10.89 4.95
CA ALA A 59 -1.80 -9.64 4.83
C ALA A 59 -2.27 -9.14 6.20
N ASP A 60 -2.67 -10.07 7.07
CA ASP A 60 -3.13 -9.83 8.42
C ASP A 60 -2.19 -10.44 9.46
N LYS A 61 -2.01 -9.74 10.57
CA LYS A 61 -1.30 -10.27 11.74
C LYS A 61 -2.30 -10.90 12.69
N THR A 62 -2.06 -12.13 13.10
CA THR A 62 -2.76 -12.73 14.24
C THR A 62 -2.23 -12.10 15.54
N VAL A 63 -3.13 -11.75 16.45
CA VAL A 63 -2.73 -11.29 17.79
C VAL A 63 -2.29 -12.53 18.56
N VAL A 64 -1.07 -12.49 19.10
CA VAL A 64 -0.51 -13.57 19.92
C VAL A 64 -0.32 -13.09 21.34
N ALA A 65 -0.61 -13.95 22.31
CA ALA A 65 -0.53 -13.61 23.73
C ALA A 65 0.92 -13.50 24.21
N ASN A 66 1.81 -14.35 23.69
CA ASN A 66 3.25 -14.31 23.97
C ASN A 66 4.08 -14.42 22.67
N PRO A 67 4.75 -13.34 22.24
CA PRO A 67 5.59 -13.35 21.04
C PRO A 67 6.79 -14.30 21.11
N GLU A 68 7.28 -14.60 22.31
CA GLU A 68 8.46 -15.46 22.51
C GLU A 68 8.11 -16.95 22.52
N GLN A 69 6.83 -17.30 22.73
CA GLN A 69 6.34 -18.67 22.81
C GLN A 69 4.94 -18.80 22.20
N LEU A 70 4.92 -19.06 20.89
CA LEU A 70 3.69 -19.29 20.14
C LEU A 70 3.05 -20.63 20.50
N THR A 71 1.76 -20.62 20.80
CA THR A 71 0.94 -21.84 20.85
C THR A 71 0.69 -22.40 19.45
N ASP A 72 0.36 -23.68 19.34
CA ASP A 72 0.08 -24.28 18.02
C ASP A 72 -1.20 -23.73 17.38
N ALA A 73 -2.14 -23.25 18.20
CA ALA A 73 -3.30 -22.51 17.72
C ALA A 73 -2.89 -21.17 17.07
N GLU A 74 -1.93 -20.44 17.66
CA GLU A 74 -1.42 -19.16 17.13
C GLU A 74 -0.52 -19.33 15.90
N LYS A 75 0.10 -20.51 15.73
CA LYS A 75 0.88 -20.85 14.51
C LYS A 75 -0.01 -21.25 13.34
N LYS A 76 -1.27 -21.60 13.60
CA LYS A 76 -2.22 -21.99 12.56
C LYS A 76 -2.85 -20.73 11.95
N ALA A 77 -2.21 -20.24 10.89
CA ALA A 77 -2.74 -19.19 10.02
C ALA A 77 -3.82 -19.74 9.07
#